data_AF-A0A836FV26-F1
#
_entry.id   AF-A0A836FV26-F1
#
_cell.length_a   1.000
_cell.length_b   1.000
_cell.length_c   1.000
_cell.angle_alpha   90.00
_cell.angle_beta   90.00
_cell.angle_gamma   90.00
#
_symmetry.space_group_name_H-M   'P 1'
#
loop_
_entity.id
_entity.type
_entity.pdbx_description
1 polymer ?
#
loop_
_entity_poly.entity_id
_entity_poly.type
_entity_poly.pdbx_seq_one_letter_code
_entity_poly.pdbx_strand_id
1 'polypeptide(L)'
;MDIETENVINLIFPEGISESWKENPNFYQYLSKLGSFDVDQLGKEPDHLSEEKNTVIQTTQKLVFANYKTFIQTAESSREILYHFNETENRLDKLVQKIPEFVKKCQSFCDTSKDINAHRRLNSLTLTRNAELLEILEMPQLMESCLRSNQYNEALELSQYARQLGMKHGDIPIISSIVAEIESSWSGMVGQVVGSLRGDLPLPRCLQLVGLLRSMDAFTESELRIKFLQARDSWLQGLLNAIPKEDPNLHMAKTIELSRIHLFNIITQYKAMFNDDELIIPGRDLTLNESAIFYHWLEEKITQFLATLEQDLPGVTSIDTILGQCTYFGLSFGRVGVDFTGRMSDIFVRVIGERFEQNVRRTTRKFEKDMETFTLINKTQRLDVKTETCIHSENPPEQLAEFYPLAEYCNGIITAFNELRLCAPVALSTLCTKLLQESLHNVARAMLVFYKQEQQAFAAAERENMIKFTECLSEQLIPYIQYCIHAIFPPAQIATHLGVSVSVLQKEEITYLNKRIVVEPVAVLLPIRKDCLAPKSCTSNIQPLTSHNVRNPSIATSLPIETIDSNLRKTTVIETEKSKENEVTQQGTI
;
A
#
# COMPACT_ATOMS: atom_id res chain seq x y z
N MET A 1 -140.70 -3.58 -12.90
CA MET A 1 -141.66 -4.56 -12.39
C MET A 1 -142.98 -3.83 -12.28
N ASP A 2 -143.96 -4.19 -13.09
CA ASP A 2 -145.28 -3.57 -13.07
C ASP A 2 -146.02 -4.00 -11.81
N ILE A 3 -146.67 -3.06 -11.12
CA ILE A 3 -147.35 -3.24 -9.82
C ILE A 3 -148.36 -4.42 -9.85
N GLU A 4 -148.86 -4.78 -11.03
CA GLU A 4 -149.72 -5.93 -11.26
C GLU A 4 -148.98 -7.28 -11.11
N THR A 5 -147.71 -7.37 -11.51
CA THR A 5 -146.89 -8.59 -11.38
C THR A 5 -146.49 -8.89 -9.93
N GLU A 6 -146.25 -7.88 -9.10
CA GLU A 6 -146.01 -8.08 -7.66
C GLU A 6 -147.26 -8.58 -6.92
N ASN A 7 -148.45 -8.08 -7.29
CA ASN A 7 -149.70 -8.56 -6.70
C ASN A 7 -150.00 -10.01 -7.07
N VAL A 8 -149.71 -10.44 -8.31
CA VAL A 8 -149.85 -11.84 -8.74
C VAL A 8 -148.84 -12.75 -8.02
N ILE A 9 -147.61 -12.30 -7.86
CA ILE A 9 -146.57 -13.03 -7.11
C ILE A 9 -146.97 -13.24 -5.65
N ASN A 10 -147.52 -12.20 -5.00
CA ASN A 10 -148.00 -12.29 -3.62
C ASN A 10 -149.26 -13.18 -3.48
N LEU A 11 -150.05 -13.34 -4.54
CA LEU A 11 -151.22 -14.23 -4.54
C LEU A 11 -150.85 -15.71 -4.72
N ILE A 12 -149.84 -16.00 -5.56
CA ILE A 12 -149.41 -17.38 -5.89
C ILE A 12 -148.42 -17.92 -4.85
N PHE A 13 -147.58 -17.06 -4.26
CA PHE A 13 -146.58 -17.45 -3.26
C PHE A 13 -146.79 -16.68 -1.94
N PRO A 14 -147.71 -17.14 -1.06
CA PRO A 14 -148.00 -16.46 0.20
C PRO A 14 -146.83 -16.42 1.20
N GLU A 15 -145.73 -17.15 0.96
CA GLU A 15 -144.52 -17.16 1.80
C GLU A 15 -143.29 -16.45 1.17
N GLY A 16 -143.42 -15.83 -0.01
CA GLY A 16 -142.33 -15.12 -0.69
C GLY A 16 -141.35 -16.00 -1.51
N ILE A 17 -140.54 -15.37 -2.38
CA ILE A 17 -139.66 -16.04 -3.37
C ILE A 17 -138.16 -15.99 -2.95
N SER A 18 -137.39 -17.06 -3.21
CA SER A 18 -135.93 -17.17 -2.98
C SER A 18 -135.07 -16.27 -3.89
N GLU A 19 -133.98 -15.67 -3.38
CA GLU A 19 -133.13 -14.70 -4.09
C GLU A 19 -132.52 -15.21 -5.39
N SER A 20 -132.19 -16.50 -5.48
CA SER A 20 -131.64 -17.12 -6.70
C SER A 20 -132.64 -17.20 -7.87
N TRP A 21 -133.94 -17.04 -7.60
CA TRP A 21 -134.97 -17.01 -8.64
C TRP A 21 -135.27 -15.59 -9.11
N LYS A 22 -134.90 -14.56 -8.32
CA LYS A 22 -135.01 -13.15 -8.71
C LYS A 22 -134.04 -12.76 -9.81
N GLU A 23 -132.88 -13.42 -9.90
CA GLU A 23 -131.85 -13.14 -10.92
C GLU A 23 -132.03 -13.96 -12.20
N ASN A 24 -132.87 -15.01 -12.20
CA ASN A 24 -133.02 -15.88 -13.36
C ASN A 24 -134.07 -15.33 -14.35
N PRO A 25 -133.68 -14.86 -15.55
CA PRO A 25 -134.61 -14.24 -16.51
C PRO A 25 -135.69 -15.21 -17.00
N ASN A 26 -135.43 -16.52 -16.97
CA ASN A 26 -136.39 -17.54 -17.38
C ASN A 26 -137.55 -17.69 -16.39
N PHE A 27 -137.35 -17.31 -15.13
CA PHE A 27 -138.40 -17.37 -14.10
C PHE A 27 -139.53 -16.38 -14.40
N TYR A 28 -139.21 -15.13 -14.75
CA TYR A 28 -140.20 -14.11 -15.10
C TYR A 28 -140.93 -14.42 -16.41
N GLN A 29 -140.25 -15.00 -17.40
CA GLN A 29 -140.87 -15.45 -18.64
C GLN A 29 -141.91 -16.55 -18.39
N TYR A 30 -141.63 -17.48 -17.47
CA TYR A 30 -142.55 -18.54 -17.11
C TYR A 30 -143.75 -18.01 -16.30
N LEU A 31 -143.54 -17.04 -15.39
CA LEU A 31 -144.60 -16.37 -14.64
C LEU A 31 -145.59 -15.62 -15.57
N SER A 32 -145.07 -14.97 -16.62
CA SER A 32 -145.92 -14.34 -17.64
C SER A 32 -146.75 -15.34 -18.45
N LYS A 33 -146.21 -16.55 -18.69
CA LYS A 33 -146.96 -17.64 -19.34
C LYS A 33 -148.05 -18.20 -18.42
N LEU A 34 -147.78 -18.33 -17.12
CA LEU A 34 -148.78 -18.75 -16.14
C LEU A 34 -149.99 -17.82 -16.08
N GLY A 35 -149.77 -16.50 -16.19
CA GLY A 35 -150.85 -15.50 -16.22
C GLY A 35 -151.71 -15.53 -17.50
N SER A 36 -151.29 -16.25 -18.54
CA SER A 36 -152.01 -16.39 -19.82
C SER A 36 -152.81 -17.69 -19.96
N PHE A 37 -152.80 -18.55 -18.94
CA PHE A 37 -153.47 -19.85 -18.99
C PHE A 37 -154.91 -19.80 -18.47
N ASP A 38 -155.81 -20.49 -19.17
CA ASP A 38 -157.19 -20.72 -18.71
C ASP A 38 -157.22 -21.67 -17.49
N VAL A 39 -158.27 -21.60 -16.66
CA VAL A 39 -158.40 -22.32 -15.37
C VAL A 39 -158.18 -23.84 -15.51
N ASP A 40 -158.60 -24.44 -16.63
CA ASP A 40 -158.39 -25.86 -16.92
C ASP A 40 -156.93 -26.22 -17.26
N GLN A 41 -156.14 -25.27 -17.75
CA GLN A 41 -154.71 -25.45 -18.03
C GLN A 41 -153.87 -25.25 -16.76
N LEU A 42 -154.23 -24.29 -15.91
CA LEU A 42 -153.56 -24.06 -14.62
C LEU A 42 -153.69 -25.27 -13.66
N GLY A 43 -154.79 -26.01 -13.73
CA GLY A 43 -154.99 -27.23 -12.95
C GLY A 43 -154.10 -28.41 -13.39
N LYS A 44 -153.58 -28.43 -14.62
CA LYS A 44 -152.75 -29.52 -15.18
C LYS A 44 -151.26 -29.20 -15.21
N GLU A 45 -150.88 -27.94 -15.05
CA GLU A 45 -149.48 -27.49 -15.05
C GLU A 45 -148.61 -28.12 -13.92
N PRO A 46 -149.10 -28.36 -12.69
CA PRO A 46 -148.30 -29.02 -11.65
C PRO A 46 -147.91 -30.45 -12.04
N ASP A 47 -148.84 -31.18 -12.66
CA ASP A 47 -148.61 -32.54 -13.12
C ASP A 47 -147.59 -32.54 -14.27
N HIS A 48 -147.72 -31.62 -15.23
CA HIS A 48 -146.76 -31.46 -16.32
C HIS A 48 -145.33 -31.12 -15.82
N LEU A 49 -145.19 -30.19 -14.89
CA LEU A 49 -143.90 -29.84 -14.28
C LEU A 49 -143.28 -31.01 -13.51
N SER A 50 -144.11 -31.81 -12.83
CA SER A 50 -143.64 -33.00 -12.11
C SER A 50 -143.10 -34.05 -13.08
N GLU A 51 -143.74 -34.20 -14.24
CA GLU A 51 -143.34 -35.11 -15.30
C GLU A 51 -142.06 -34.62 -16.00
N GLU A 52 -141.95 -33.31 -16.28
CA GLU A 52 -140.75 -32.69 -16.85
C GLU A 52 -139.54 -32.80 -15.90
N LYS A 53 -139.73 -32.54 -14.61
CA LYS A 53 -138.66 -32.72 -13.61
C LYS A 53 -138.20 -34.18 -13.55
N ASN A 54 -139.13 -35.12 -13.56
CA ASN A 54 -138.81 -36.55 -13.53
C ASN A 54 -138.08 -36.98 -14.80
N THR A 55 -138.47 -36.46 -15.98
CA THR A 55 -137.75 -36.75 -17.23
C THR A 55 -136.35 -36.14 -17.23
N VAL A 56 -136.17 -34.90 -16.74
CA VAL A 56 -134.84 -34.26 -16.61
C VAL A 56 -133.95 -35.08 -15.67
N ILE A 57 -134.44 -35.46 -14.48
CA ILE A 57 -133.68 -36.28 -13.53
C ILE A 57 -133.31 -37.62 -14.15
N GLN A 58 -134.23 -38.27 -14.85
CA GLN A 58 -133.94 -39.53 -15.56
C GLN A 58 -132.93 -39.32 -16.68
N THR A 59 -132.97 -38.23 -17.44
CA THR A 59 -131.96 -37.93 -18.44
C THR A 59 -130.60 -37.62 -17.82
N THR A 60 -130.52 -36.85 -16.74
CA THR A 60 -129.26 -36.56 -16.05
C THR A 60 -128.69 -37.82 -15.43
N GLN A 61 -129.51 -38.66 -14.79
CA GLN A 61 -129.08 -39.96 -14.30
C GLN A 61 -128.61 -40.86 -15.43
N LYS A 62 -129.33 -40.94 -16.55
CA LYS A 62 -128.87 -41.67 -17.74
C LYS A 62 -127.57 -41.12 -18.30
N LEU A 63 -127.36 -39.80 -18.29
CA LEU A 63 -126.13 -39.16 -18.77
C LEU A 63 -124.95 -39.43 -17.85
N VAL A 64 -125.18 -39.35 -16.54
CA VAL A 64 -124.19 -39.68 -15.51
C VAL A 64 -123.88 -41.17 -15.53
N PHE A 65 -124.86 -42.07 -15.65
CA PHE A 65 -124.62 -43.50 -15.78
C PHE A 65 -124.01 -43.90 -17.14
N ALA A 66 -124.32 -43.19 -18.23
CA ALA A 66 -123.68 -43.43 -19.52
C ALA A 66 -122.21 -42.98 -19.49
N ASN A 67 -121.89 -41.90 -18.76
CA ASN A 67 -120.57 -41.26 -18.80
C ASN A 67 -119.84 -41.23 -17.44
N TYR A 68 -120.21 -42.06 -16.46
CA TYR A 68 -119.57 -42.02 -15.13
C TYR A 68 -118.07 -42.33 -15.20
N LYS A 69 -117.67 -43.17 -16.17
CA LYS A 69 -116.25 -43.47 -16.43
C LYS A 69 -115.48 -42.21 -16.80
N THR A 70 -116.05 -41.32 -17.60
CA THR A 70 -115.41 -40.07 -18.00
C THR A 70 -115.25 -39.13 -16.81
N PHE A 71 -116.23 -39.09 -15.90
CA PHE A 71 -116.13 -38.30 -14.67
C PHE A 71 -115.06 -38.84 -13.71
N ILE A 72 -115.02 -40.15 -13.49
CA ILE A 72 -113.98 -40.78 -12.67
C ILE A 72 -112.60 -40.54 -13.28
N GLN A 73 -112.45 -40.77 -14.59
CA GLN A 73 -111.20 -40.50 -15.30
C GLN A 73 -110.79 -39.02 -15.19
N THR A 74 -111.73 -38.08 -15.30
CA THR A 74 -111.43 -36.64 -15.14
C THR A 74 -110.95 -36.31 -13.73
N ALA A 75 -111.57 -36.91 -12.70
CA ALA A 75 -111.17 -36.72 -11.31
C ALA A 75 -109.81 -37.38 -11.00
N GLU A 76 -109.56 -38.59 -11.53
CA GLU A 76 -108.29 -39.29 -11.41
C GLU A 76 -107.17 -38.52 -12.13
N SER A 77 -107.39 -38.09 -13.36
CA SER A 77 -106.44 -37.25 -14.10
C SER A 77 -106.18 -35.93 -13.37
N SER A 78 -107.19 -35.30 -12.77
CA SER A 78 -106.98 -34.07 -11.98
C SER A 78 -106.12 -34.33 -10.74
N ARG A 79 -106.26 -35.50 -10.10
CA ARG A 79 -105.45 -35.88 -8.93
C ARG A 79 -104.01 -36.20 -9.32
N GLU A 80 -103.83 -36.90 -10.44
CA GLU A 80 -102.52 -37.20 -11.01
C GLU A 80 -101.78 -35.93 -11.42
N ILE A 81 -102.49 -34.97 -12.04
CA ILE A 81 -101.95 -33.64 -12.35
C ILE A 81 -101.49 -32.92 -11.08
N LEU A 82 -102.30 -32.88 -10.02
CA LEU A 82 -101.92 -32.27 -8.74
C LEU A 82 -100.68 -32.92 -8.12
N TYR A 83 -100.59 -34.25 -8.18
CA TYR A 83 -99.42 -34.98 -7.70
C TYR A 83 -98.16 -34.61 -8.50
N HIS A 84 -98.23 -34.63 -9.84
CA HIS A 84 -97.11 -34.26 -10.70
C HIS A 84 -96.69 -32.80 -10.54
N PHE A 85 -97.63 -31.88 -10.32
CA PHE A 85 -97.30 -30.48 -10.03
C PHE A 85 -96.51 -30.34 -8.73
N ASN A 86 -96.94 -31.01 -7.67
CA ASN A 86 -96.24 -30.98 -6.38
C ASN A 86 -94.87 -31.66 -6.46
N GLU A 87 -94.75 -32.76 -7.23
CA GLU A 87 -93.44 -33.37 -7.49
C GLU A 87 -92.53 -32.43 -8.28
N THR A 88 -93.07 -31.70 -9.26
CA THR A 88 -92.33 -30.73 -10.06
C THR A 88 -91.87 -29.54 -9.22
N GLU A 89 -92.72 -29.03 -8.32
CA GLU A 89 -92.38 -27.98 -7.36
C GLU A 89 -91.21 -28.42 -6.46
N ASN A 90 -91.30 -29.62 -5.87
CA ASN A 90 -90.21 -30.16 -5.04
C ASN A 90 -88.90 -30.37 -5.81
N ARG A 91 -88.97 -30.77 -7.08
CA ARG A 91 -87.78 -30.90 -7.96
C ARG A 91 -87.21 -29.53 -8.31
N LEU A 92 -88.07 -28.54 -8.55
CA LEU A 92 -87.68 -27.17 -8.85
C LEU A 92 -86.99 -26.51 -7.65
N ASP A 93 -87.53 -26.67 -6.44
CA ASP A 93 -86.91 -26.15 -5.22
C ASP A 93 -85.51 -26.73 -4.99
N LYS A 94 -85.34 -28.04 -5.18
CA LYS A 94 -84.01 -28.69 -5.11
C LYS A 94 -83.05 -28.15 -6.16
N LEU A 95 -83.55 -27.84 -7.36
CA LEU A 95 -82.73 -27.26 -8.42
C LEU A 95 -82.30 -25.82 -8.09
N VAL A 96 -83.24 -25.01 -7.60
CA VAL A 96 -83.00 -23.63 -7.16
C VAL A 96 -81.98 -23.58 -6.01
N GLN A 97 -81.99 -24.56 -5.09
CA GLN A 97 -81.00 -24.65 -4.03
C GLN A 97 -79.61 -25.13 -4.51
N LYS A 98 -79.56 -26.12 -5.41
CA LYS A 98 -78.29 -26.73 -5.84
C LYS A 98 -77.53 -25.92 -6.90
N ILE A 99 -78.21 -25.15 -7.75
CA ILE A 99 -77.56 -24.33 -8.78
C ILE A 99 -76.58 -23.30 -8.17
N PRO A 100 -76.94 -22.52 -7.13
CA PRO A 100 -76.00 -21.58 -6.49
C PRO A 100 -74.78 -22.26 -5.88
N GLU A 101 -74.94 -23.42 -5.25
CA GLU A 101 -73.80 -24.19 -4.71
C GLU A 101 -72.88 -24.68 -5.82
N PHE A 102 -73.45 -25.14 -6.93
CA PHE A 102 -72.69 -25.53 -8.11
C PHE A 102 -71.92 -24.33 -8.69
N VAL A 103 -72.57 -23.17 -8.84
CA VAL A 103 -71.92 -21.94 -9.32
C VAL A 103 -70.78 -21.52 -8.40
N LYS A 104 -70.96 -21.56 -7.07
CA LYS A 104 -69.88 -21.26 -6.10
C LYS A 104 -68.71 -22.22 -6.23
N LYS A 105 -68.96 -23.52 -6.36
CA LYS A 105 -67.90 -24.53 -6.57
C LYS A 105 -67.20 -24.33 -7.92
N CYS A 106 -67.92 -23.98 -8.98
CA CYS A 106 -67.33 -23.64 -10.27
C CYS A 106 -66.45 -22.38 -10.18
N GLN A 107 -66.88 -21.34 -9.46
CA GLN A 107 -66.08 -20.14 -9.26
C GLN A 107 -64.79 -20.45 -8.49
N SER A 108 -64.89 -21.18 -7.37
CA SER A 108 -63.73 -21.63 -6.62
C SER A 108 -62.80 -22.48 -7.47
N PHE A 109 -63.34 -23.40 -8.28
CA PHE A 109 -62.54 -24.20 -9.21
C PHE A 109 -61.84 -23.33 -10.26
N CYS A 110 -62.53 -22.34 -10.82
CA CYS A 110 -61.93 -21.39 -11.77
C CYS A 110 -60.80 -20.59 -11.12
N ASP A 111 -60.95 -20.14 -9.88
CA ASP A 111 -59.93 -19.36 -9.19
C ASP A 111 -58.71 -20.22 -8.84
N THR A 112 -58.93 -21.44 -8.30
CA THR A 112 -57.85 -22.39 -8.07
C THR A 112 -57.17 -22.82 -9.38
N SER A 113 -57.93 -23.01 -10.46
CA SER A 113 -57.37 -23.37 -11.77
C SER A 113 -56.54 -22.23 -12.38
N LYS A 114 -56.93 -20.97 -12.18
CA LYS A 114 -56.12 -19.81 -12.59
C LYS A 114 -54.79 -19.77 -11.84
N ASP A 115 -54.81 -19.99 -10.53
CA ASP A 115 -53.60 -20.02 -9.69
C ASP A 115 -52.67 -21.17 -10.10
N ILE A 116 -53.20 -22.38 -10.27
CA ILE A 116 -52.45 -23.54 -10.78
C ILE A 116 -51.88 -23.25 -12.18
N ASN A 117 -52.65 -22.63 -13.07
CA ASN A 117 -52.15 -22.26 -14.40
C ASN A 117 -51.07 -21.18 -14.33
N ALA A 118 -51.16 -20.21 -13.40
CA ALA A 118 -50.12 -19.23 -13.17
C ALA A 118 -48.83 -19.90 -12.68
N HIS A 119 -48.92 -20.77 -11.67
CA HIS A 119 -47.78 -21.57 -11.20
C HIS A 119 -47.19 -22.48 -12.28
N ARG A 120 -48.02 -23.15 -13.08
CA ARG A 120 -47.56 -23.99 -14.19
C ARG A 120 -46.88 -23.16 -15.27
N ARG A 121 -47.42 -21.97 -15.58
CA ARG A 121 -46.80 -21.04 -16.53
C ARG A 121 -45.45 -20.55 -16.02
N LEU A 122 -45.36 -20.16 -14.74
CA LEU A 122 -44.09 -19.77 -14.12
C LEU A 122 -43.09 -20.93 -14.15
N ASN A 123 -43.49 -22.14 -13.74
CA ASN A 123 -42.61 -23.31 -13.80
C ASN A 123 -42.17 -23.65 -15.23
N SER A 124 -43.06 -23.56 -16.21
CA SER A 124 -42.71 -23.77 -17.62
C SER A 124 -41.73 -22.71 -18.12
N LEU A 125 -41.89 -21.45 -17.71
CA LEU A 125 -40.99 -20.36 -18.06
C LEU A 125 -39.61 -20.57 -17.43
N THR A 126 -39.57 -20.88 -16.13
CA THR A 126 -38.34 -21.21 -15.39
C THR A 126 -37.61 -22.38 -16.02
N LEU A 127 -38.34 -23.44 -16.42
CA LEU A 127 -37.73 -24.62 -17.05
C LEU A 127 -37.18 -24.31 -18.44
N THR A 128 -37.87 -23.45 -19.20
CA THR A 128 -37.41 -23.01 -20.53
C THR A 128 -36.16 -22.13 -20.44
N ARG A 129 -36.06 -21.29 -19.40
CA ARG A 129 -34.95 -20.35 -19.16
C ARG A 129 -33.93 -20.87 -18.14
N ASN A 130 -34.01 -22.15 -17.77
CA ASN A 130 -33.20 -22.71 -16.70
C ASN A 130 -31.69 -22.63 -17.00
N ALA A 131 -31.30 -22.85 -18.25
CA ALA A 131 -29.90 -22.76 -18.67
C ALA A 131 -29.33 -21.34 -18.48
N GLU A 132 -30.06 -20.32 -18.92
CA GLU A 132 -29.66 -18.91 -18.77
C GLU A 132 -29.59 -18.49 -17.28
N LEU A 133 -30.48 -19.02 -16.44
CA LEU A 133 -30.43 -18.80 -14.99
C LEU A 133 -29.23 -19.49 -14.34
N LEU A 134 -28.88 -20.68 -14.82
CA LEU A 134 -27.72 -21.43 -14.32
C LEU A 134 -26.42 -20.69 -14.65
N GLU A 135 -26.28 -20.14 -15.85
CA GLU A 135 -25.11 -19.34 -16.24
C GLU A 135 -24.87 -18.16 -15.29
N ILE A 136 -25.94 -17.47 -14.86
CA ILE A 136 -25.85 -16.36 -13.89
C ILE A 136 -25.41 -16.88 -12.51
N LEU A 137 -25.94 -18.02 -12.08
CA LEU A 137 -25.60 -18.65 -10.79
C LEU A 137 -24.18 -19.24 -10.76
N GLU A 138 -23.64 -19.62 -11.92
CA GLU A 138 -22.29 -20.16 -12.06
C GLU A 138 -21.20 -19.07 -12.13
N MET A 139 -21.56 -17.80 -12.33
CA MET A 139 -20.59 -16.69 -12.44
C MET A 139 -19.58 -16.60 -11.27
N PRO A 140 -19.95 -16.77 -9.99
CA PRO A 140 -18.97 -16.79 -8.89
C PRO A 140 -17.95 -17.94 -9.02
N GLN A 141 -18.39 -19.13 -9.45
CA GLN A 141 -17.50 -20.27 -9.64
C GLN A 141 -16.58 -20.07 -10.86
N LEU A 142 -17.12 -19.50 -11.94
CA LEU A 142 -16.33 -19.11 -13.11
C LEU A 142 -15.30 -18.05 -12.73
N MET A 143 -15.66 -17.06 -11.93
CA MET A 143 -14.74 -16.06 -11.40
C MET A 143 -13.58 -16.75 -10.68
N GLU A 144 -13.85 -17.59 -9.67
CA GLU A 144 -12.81 -18.31 -8.93
C GLU A 144 -11.90 -19.16 -9.82
N SER A 145 -12.47 -19.80 -10.85
CA SER A 145 -11.71 -20.59 -11.83
C SER A 145 -10.76 -19.71 -12.65
N CYS A 146 -11.26 -18.58 -13.17
CA CYS A 146 -10.46 -17.58 -13.90
C CYS A 146 -9.33 -17.00 -13.05
N LEU A 147 -9.61 -16.73 -11.76
CA LEU A 147 -8.57 -16.23 -10.84
C LEU A 147 -7.47 -17.29 -10.63
N ARG A 148 -7.87 -18.57 -10.49
CA ARG A 148 -6.93 -19.68 -10.31
C ARG A 148 -6.09 -19.96 -11.56
N SER A 149 -6.65 -19.78 -12.76
CA SER A 149 -5.94 -19.97 -14.03
C SER A 149 -5.10 -18.76 -14.45
N ASN A 150 -5.07 -17.67 -13.67
CA ASN A 150 -4.40 -16.40 -14.01
C ASN A 150 -4.96 -15.71 -15.26
N GLN A 151 -6.24 -15.92 -15.57
CA GLN A 151 -6.95 -15.28 -16.67
C GLN A 151 -7.66 -14.02 -16.18
N TYR A 152 -6.86 -12.98 -16.00
CA TYR A 152 -7.28 -11.74 -15.38
C TYR A 152 -8.16 -10.86 -16.28
N ASN A 153 -8.02 -10.98 -17.61
CA ASN A 153 -8.85 -10.22 -18.55
C ASN A 153 -10.29 -10.74 -18.54
N GLU A 154 -10.46 -12.06 -18.60
CA GLU A 154 -11.76 -12.72 -18.53
C GLU A 154 -12.42 -12.47 -17.16
N ALA A 155 -11.63 -12.50 -16.09
CA ALA A 155 -12.09 -12.13 -14.75
C ALA A 155 -12.56 -10.67 -14.68
N LEU A 156 -11.83 -9.74 -15.30
CA LEU A 156 -12.23 -8.33 -15.37
C LEU A 156 -13.59 -8.17 -16.07
N GLU A 157 -13.75 -8.77 -17.25
CA GLU A 157 -15.00 -8.72 -18.01
C GLU A 157 -16.18 -9.27 -17.20
N LEU A 158 -15.97 -10.39 -16.49
CA LEU A 158 -16.97 -10.99 -15.63
C LEU A 158 -17.32 -10.10 -14.42
N SER A 159 -16.34 -9.40 -13.82
CA SER A 159 -16.60 -8.42 -12.76
C SER A 159 -17.41 -7.21 -13.27
N GLN A 160 -17.10 -6.72 -14.46
CA GLN A 160 -17.82 -5.59 -15.08
C GLN A 160 -19.26 -5.99 -15.42
N TYR A 161 -19.45 -7.19 -15.97
CA TYR A 161 -20.77 -7.73 -16.25
C TYR A 161 -21.60 -7.91 -14.97
N ALA A 162 -21.02 -8.47 -13.91
CA ALA A 162 -21.68 -8.61 -12.62
C ALA A 162 -22.12 -7.25 -12.04
N ARG A 163 -21.24 -6.23 -12.09
CA ARG A 163 -21.59 -4.86 -11.66
C ARG A 163 -22.73 -4.27 -12.48
N GLN A 164 -22.73 -4.43 -13.80
CA GLN A 164 -23.83 -3.98 -14.66
C GLN A 164 -25.14 -4.71 -14.34
N LEU A 165 -25.08 -6.00 -14.03
CA LEU A 165 -26.23 -6.80 -13.63
C LEU A 165 -26.81 -6.31 -12.29
N GLY A 166 -25.93 -6.01 -11.32
CA GLY A 166 -26.33 -5.42 -10.03
C GLY A 166 -26.99 -4.04 -10.18
N MET A 167 -26.49 -3.19 -11.09
CA MET A 167 -27.11 -1.89 -11.35
C MET A 167 -28.51 -2.01 -11.98
N LYS A 168 -28.74 -3.01 -12.83
CA LYS A 168 -30.02 -3.21 -13.53
C LYS A 168 -31.05 -3.96 -12.70
N HIS A 169 -30.61 -4.90 -11.86
CA HIS A 169 -31.47 -5.85 -11.15
C HIS A 169 -31.18 -5.96 -9.65
N GLY A 170 -30.75 -4.85 -9.03
CA GLY A 170 -30.39 -4.81 -7.60
C GLY A 170 -31.53 -5.13 -6.63
N ASP A 171 -32.78 -5.07 -7.08
CA ASP A 171 -33.96 -5.44 -6.26
C ASP A 171 -34.03 -6.95 -5.97
N ILE A 172 -33.30 -7.78 -6.71
CA ILE A 172 -33.32 -9.24 -6.55
C ILE A 172 -32.19 -9.65 -5.58
N PRO A 173 -32.51 -10.24 -4.41
CA PRO A 173 -31.52 -10.54 -3.37
C PRO A 173 -30.44 -11.53 -3.82
N ILE A 174 -30.80 -12.49 -4.69
CA ILE A 174 -29.87 -13.48 -5.24
C ILE A 174 -28.80 -12.79 -6.10
N ILE A 175 -29.19 -11.83 -6.95
CA ILE A 175 -28.26 -11.09 -7.79
C ILE A 175 -27.35 -10.23 -6.92
N SER A 176 -27.88 -9.58 -5.88
CA SER A 176 -27.06 -8.84 -4.92
C SER A 176 -26.03 -9.74 -4.20
N SER A 177 -26.38 -10.99 -3.87
CA SER A 177 -25.44 -11.96 -3.28
C SER A 177 -24.33 -12.34 -4.27
N ILE A 178 -24.69 -12.64 -5.52
CA ILE A 178 -23.73 -13.00 -6.58
C ILE A 178 -22.74 -11.86 -6.82
N VAL A 179 -23.21 -10.62 -6.90
CA VAL A 179 -22.34 -9.44 -7.07
C VAL A 179 -21.39 -9.32 -5.87
N ALA A 180 -21.88 -9.46 -4.64
CA ALA A 180 -21.04 -9.39 -3.45
C ALA A 180 -19.99 -10.51 -3.37
N GLU A 181 -20.34 -11.74 -3.75
CA GLU A 181 -19.40 -12.87 -3.82
C GLU A 181 -18.30 -12.62 -4.87
N ILE A 182 -18.68 -12.14 -6.07
CA ILE A 182 -17.73 -11.80 -7.13
C ILE A 182 -16.79 -10.68 -6.69
N GLU A 183 -17.30 -9.62 -6.04
CA GLU A 183 -16.48 -8.52 -5.52
C GLU A 183 -15.56 -8.96 -4.37
N SER A 184 -16.02 -9.87 -3.50
CA SER A 184 -15.19 -10.47 -2.44
C SER A 184 -14.03 -11.26 -3.04
N SER A 185 -14.30 -12.13 -4.03
CA SER A 185 -13.27 -12.89 -4.74
C SER A 185 -12.27 -11.99 -5.47
N TRP A 186 -12.77 -10.91 -6.10
CA TRP A 186 -11.95 -9.89 -6.74
C TRP A 186 -11.02 -9.18 -5.75
N SER A 187 -11.55 -8.69 -4.63
CA SER A 187 -10.77 -8.04 -3.58
C SER A 187 -9.73 -8.98 -2.97
N GLY A 188 -10.08 -10.26 -2.78
CA GLY A 188 -9.14 -11.29 -2.33
C GLY A 188 -7.94 -11.44 -3.27
N MET A 189 -8.17 -11.45 -4.57
CA MET A 189 -7.11 -11.53 -5.58
C MET A 189 -6.25 -10.26 -5.63
N VAL A 190 -6.84 -9.07 -5.56
CA VAL A 190 -6.06 -7.82 -5.45
C VAL A 190 -5.12 -7.90 -4.24
N GLY A 191 -5.61 -8.41 -3.10
CA GLY A 191 -4.79 -8.68 -1.93
C GLY A 191 -3.64 -9.67 -2.19
N GLN A 192 -3.87 -10.74 -2.93
CA GLN A 192 -2.84 -11.72 -3.30
C GLN A 192 -1.79 -11.15 -4.26
N VAL A 193 -2.20 -10.33 -5.24
CA VAL A 193 -1.28 -9.66 -6.18
C VAL A 193 -0.41 -8.65 -5.44
N VAL A 194 -1.01 -7.82 -4.56
CA VAL A 194 -0.26 -6.91 -3.68
C VAL A 194 0.66 -7.66 -2.72
N GLY A 195 0.22 -8.81 -2.20
CA GLY A 195 1.06 -9.70 -1.39
C GLY A 195 2.25 -10.24 -2.18
N SER A 196 2.06 -10.60 -3.44
CA SER A 196 3.13 -11.08 -4.33
C SER A 196 4.18 -10.01 -4.60
N LEU A 197 3.83 -8.72 -4.59
CA LEU A 197 4.78 -7.60 -4.70
C LEU A 197 5.75 -7.49 -3.52
N ARG A 198 5.48 -8.14 -2.38
CA ARG A 198 6.35 -8.17 -1.19
C ARG A 198 7.46 -9.23 -1.27
N GLY A 199 7.66 -9.87 -2.41
CA GLY A 199 8.74 -10.85 -2.63
C GLY A 199 9.91 -10.28 -3.45
N ASP A 200 11.02 -11.01 -3.50
CA ASP A 200 12.09 -10.72 -4.45
C ASP A 200 11.60 -11.02 -5.87
N LEU A 201 11.55 -10.00 -6.72
CA LEU A 201 10.93 -10.11 -8.04
C LEU A 201 11.78 -9.41 -9.11
N PRO A 202 11.96 -10.05 -10.28
CA PRO A 202 12.61 -9.41 -11.41
C PRO A 202 11.67 -8.39 -12.06
N LEU A 203 12.25 -7.38 -12.71
CA LEU A 203 11.53 -6.28 -13.36
C LEU A 203 10.34 -6.74 -14.25
N PRO A 204 10.48 -7.77 -15.12
CA PRO A 204 9.37 -8.22 -15.97
C PRO A 204 8.16 -8.70 -15.17
N ARG A 205 8.40 -9.35 -14.02
CA ARG A 205 7.31 -9.83 -13.16
C ARG A 205 6.63 -8.68 -12.43
N CYS A 206 7.38 -7.65 -12.02
CA CYS A 206 6.81 -6.42 -11.46
C CYS A 206 5.91 -5.71 -12.46
N LEU A 207 6.36 -5.57 -13.71
CA LEU A 207 5.58 -4.97 -14.80
C LEU A 207 4.30 -5.76 -15.07
N GLN A 208 4.36 -7.09 -15.08
CA GLN A 208 3.17 -7.93 -15.20
C GLN A 208 2.19 -7.68 -14.05
N LEU A 209 2.64 -7.81 -12.79
CA LEU A 209 1.75 -7.67 -11.62
C LEU A 209 1.13 -6.27 -11.52
N VAL A 210 1.88 -5.22 -11.82
CA VAL A 210 1.34 -3.85 -11.81
C VAL A 210 0.50 -3.55 -13.04
N GLY A 211 0.83 -4.13 -14.20
CA GLY A 211 -0.06 -4.12 -15.38
C GLY A 211 -1.41 -4.76 -15.07
N LEU A 212 -1.42 -5.86 -14.31
CA LEU A 212 -2.63 -6.50 -13.82
C LEU A 212 -3.39 -5.60 -12.84
N LEU A 213 -2.72 -4.98 -11.87
CA LEU A 213 -3.40 -4.05 -10.95
C LEU A 213 -4.01 -2.83 -11.67
N ARG A 214 -3.38 -2.37 -12.76
CA ARG A 214 -3.93 -1.33 -13.64
C ARG A 214 -5.13 -1.82 -14.43
N SER A 215 -5.05 -3.01 -15.02
CA SER A 215 -6.19 -3.57 -15.78
C SER A 215 -7.38 -3.81 -14.86
N MET A 216 -7.13 -4.16 -13.60
CA MET A 216 -8.14 -4.36 -12.57
C MET A 216 -8.86 -3.07 -12.14
N ASP A 217 -8.37 -1.89 -12.51
CA ASP A 217 -8.89 -0.57 -12.09
C ASP A 217 -9.14 -0.50 -10.56
N ALA A 218 -8.29 -1.21 -9.79
CA ALA A 218 -8.46 -1.36 -8.35
C ALA A 218 -7.93 -0.14 -7.58
N PHE A 219 -7.03 0.64 -8.19
CA PHE A 219 -6.33 1.76 -7.57
C PHE A 219 -6.14 2.88 -8.59
N THR A 220 -6.21 4.12 -8.13
CA THR A 220 -5.72 5.28 -8.89
C THR A 220 -4.21 5.19 -9.11
N GLU A 221 -3.66 5.93 -10.08
CA GLU A 221 -2.22 5.87 -10.37
C GLU A 221 -1.36 6.29 -9.15
N SER A 222 -1.79 7.32 -8.43
CA SER A 222 -1.21 7.76 -7.17
C SER A 222 -1.26 6.67 -6.08
N GLU A 223 -2.40 6.00 -5.90
CA GLU A 223 -2.54 4.90 -4.93
C GLU A 223 -1.69 3.68 -5.30
N LEU A 224 -1.60 3.37 -6.60
CA LEU A 224 -0.80 2.27 -7.11
C LEU A 224 0.70 2.48 -6.86
N ARG A 225 1.19 3.72 -7.04
CA ARG A 225 2.57 4.11 -6.66
C ARG A 225 2.81 3.88 -5.18
N ILE A 226 1.91 4.35 -4.32
CA ILE A 226 2.01 4.17 -2.87
C ILE A 226 1.99 2.69 -2.49
N LYS A 227 1.05 1.90 -3.02
CA LYS A 227 0.95 0.45 -2.73
C LYS A 227 2.18 -0.32 -3.19
N PHE A 228 2.73 0.03 -4.36
CA PHE A 228 3.97 -0.56 -4.85
C PHE A 228 5.15 -0.24 -3.91
N LEU A 229 5.34 1.02 -3.56
CA LEU A 229 6.42 1.44 -2.65
C LEU A 229 6.26 0.83 -1.26
N GLN A 230 5.05 0.77 -0.71
CA GLN A 230 4.76 0.11 0.57
C GLN A 230 5.08 -1.40 0.54
N ALA A 231 4.72 -2.10 -0.53
CA ALA A 231 5.00 -3.52 -0.66
C ALA A 231 6.51 -3.79 -0.75
N ARG A 232 7.22 -2.98 -1.55
CA ARG A 232 8.68 -3.07 -1.71
C ARG A 232 9.45 -2.67 -0.46
N ASP A 233 9.00 -1.63 0.22
CA ASP A 233 9.59 -1.19 1.48
C ASP A 233 9.40 -2.25 2.57
N SER A 234 8.19 -2.81 2.72
CA SER A 234 7.95 -3.89 3.69
C SER A 234 8.88 -5.09 3.48
N TRP A 235 9.19 -5.42 2.23
CA TRP A 235 10.15 -6.48 1.89
C TRP A 235 11.59 -6.06 2.23
N LEU A 236 12.01 -4.86 1.83
CA LEU A 236 13.34 -4.33 2.13
C LEU A 236 13.60 -4.24 3.64
N GLN A 237 12.63 -3.73 4.42
CA GLN A 237 12.73 -3.69 5.88
C GLN A 237 12.82 -5.10 6.47
N GLY A 238 12.09 -6.07 5.92
CA GLY A 238 12.21 -7.47 6.32
C GLY A 238 13.64 -8.01 6.13
N LEU A 239 14.28 -7.67 5.01
CA LEU A 239 15.67 -8.05 4.75
C LEU A 239 16.66 -7.36 5.68
N LEU A 240 16.50 -6.04 5.91
CA LEU A 240 17.39 -5.28 6.77
C LEU A 240 17.27 -5.70 8.25
N ASN A 241 16.06 -6.00 8.73
CA ASN A 241 15.83 -6.48 10.09
C ASN A 241 16.34 -7.91 10.31
N ALA A 242 16.54 -8.70 9.25
CA ALA A 242 17.09 -10.05 9.33
C ALA A 242 18.63 -10.06 9.46
N ILE A 243 19.30 -8.91 9.32
CA ILE A 243 20.76 -8.83 9.43
C ILE A 243 21.17 -8.99 10.91
N PRO A 244 22.10 -9.91 11.24
CA PRO A 244 22.59 -10.07 12.60
C PRO A 244 23.29 -8.80 13.10
N LYS A 245 22.99 -8.38 14.34
CA LYS A 245 23.56 -7.19 15.00
C LYS A 245 24.75 -7.51 15.93
N GLU A 246 25.24 -8.75 15.91
CA GLU A 246 26.29 -9.22 16.83
C GLU A 246 27.66 -8.61 16.51
N ASP A 247 27.99 -8.48 15.22
CA ASP A 247 29.23 -7.86 14.74
C ASP A 247 28.90 -6.56 13.98
N PRO A 248 29.25 -5.38 14.52
CA PRO A 248 29.02 -4.09 13.87
C PRO A 248 29.64 -3.99 12.47
N ASN A 249 30.83 -4.59 12.24
CA ASN A 249 31.48 -4.53 10.93
C ASN A 249 30.68 -5.31 9.88
N LEU A 250 30.27 -6.54 10.23
CA LEU A 250 29.47 -7.39 9.36
C LEU A 250 28.07 -6.82 9.13
N HIS A 251 27.44 -6.30 10.18
CA HIS A 251 26.13 -5.65 10.12
C HIS A 251 26.17 -4.44 9.17
N MET A 252 27.18 -3.58 9.30
CA MET A 252 27.36 -2.41 8.43
C MET A 252 27.63 -2.80 6.98
N ALA A 253 28.59 -3.69 6.73
CA ALA A 253 28.93 -4.11 5.36
C ALA A 253 27.73 -4.72 4.64
N LYS A 254 26.99 -5.62 5.30
CA LYS A 254 25.76 -6.22 4.75
C LYS A 254 24.65 -5.21 4.55
N THR A 255 24.46 -4.29 5.50
CA THR A 255 23.44 -3.23 5.38
C THR A 255 23.71 -2.35 4.19
N ILE A 256 24.96 -1.94 3.96
CA ILE A 256 25.37 -1.13 2.80
C ILE A 256 25.14 -1.92 1.49
N GLU A 257 25.57 -3.18 1.44
CA GLU A 257 25.43 -4.02 0.25
C GLU A 257 23.96 -4.24 -0.13
N LEU A 258 23.15 -4.70 0.82
CA LEU A 258 21.72 -4.98 0.60
C LEU A 258 20.95 -3.71 0.29
N SER A 259 21.19 -2.62 1.02
CA SER A 259 20.54 -1.33 0.75
C SER A 259 20.88 -0.84 -0.64
N ARG A 260 22.15 -0.87 -1.05
CA ARG A 260 22.58 -0.44 -2.38
C ARG A 260 21.91 -1.25 -3.49
N ILE A 261 21.96 -2.58 -3.41
CA ILE A 261 21.43 -3.46 -4.46
C ILE A 261 19.91 -3.32 -4.54
N HIS A 262 19.21 -3.45 -3.40
CA HIS A 262 17.76 -3.53 -3.40
C HIS A 262 17.10 -2.16 -3.59
N LEU A 263 17.63 -1.07 -3.03
CA LEU A 263 17.13 0.27 -3.34
C LEU A 263 17.33 0.60 -4.82
N PHE A 264 18.48 0.25 -5.41
CA PHE A 264 18.71 0.49 -6.84
C PHE A 264 17.72 -0.29 -7.72
N ASN A 265 17.44 -1.55 -7.35
CA ASN A 265 16.42 -2.35 -8.03
C ASN A 265 15.02 -1.74 -7.89
N ILE A 266 14.62 -1.30 -6.70
CA ILE A 266 13.32 -0.66 -6.48
C ILE A 266 13.21 0.62 -7.27
N ILE A 267 14.25 1.46 -7.31
CA ILE A 267 14.26 2.70 -8.10
C ILE A 267 14.14 2.38 -9.59
N THR A 268 14.91 1.39 -10.09
CA THR A 268 14.86 0.98 -11.49
C THR A 268 13.48 0.44 -11.86
N GLN A 269 12.88 -0.38 -10.98
CA GLN A 269 11.53 -0.91 -11.17
C GLN A 269 10.48 0.20 -11.16
N TYR A 270 10.59 1.15 -10.23
CA TYR A 270 9.68 2.28 -10.14
C TYR A 270 9.74 3.13 -11.40
N LYS A 271 10.94 3.57 -11.82
CA LYS A 271 11.13 4.40 -13.03
C LYS A 271 10.67 3.70 -14.31
N ALA A 272 10.84 2.38 -14.41
CA ALA A 272 10.37 1.61 -15.56
C ALA A 272 8.85 1.43 -15.59
N MET A 273 8.18 1.51 -14.43
CA MET A 273 6.75 1.30 -14.31
C MET A 273 5.96 2.60 -14.36
N PHE A 274 6.48 3.66 -13.74
CA PHE A 274 5.85 4.96 -13.62
C PHE A 274 6.79 5.96 -14.33
N ASN A 275 6.47 6.28 -15.59
CA ASN A 275 7.23 7.23 -16.39
C ASN A 275 7.02 8.65 -15.85
N ASP A 276 7.84 9.08 -14.89
CA ASP A 276 7.77 10.44 -14.34
C ASP A 276 8.25 11.51 -15.35
N ASP A 277 9.03 11.11 -16.37
CA ASP A 277 9.58 12.02 -17.38
C ASP A 277 8.51 12.57 -18.36
N GLU A 278 7.36 11.90 -18.50
CA GLU A 278 6.24 12.37 -19.35
C GLU A 278 5.35 13.42 -18.67
N LEU A 279 5.55 13.69 -17.37
CA LEU A 279 4.73 14.66 -16.61
C LEU A 279 5.24 16.10 -16.75
N ILE A 280 6.38 16.33 -17.38
CA ILE A 280 6.92 17.68 -17.67
C ILE A 280 6.35 18.19 -19.02
N ILE A 281 5.03 18.15 -19.17
CA ILE A 281 4.35 18.89 -20.25
C ILE A 281 3.96 20.26 -19.64
N PRO A 282 4.50 21.39 -20.13
CA PRO A 282 4.15 22.69 -19.61
C PRO A 282 2.67 22.97 -19.94
N GLY A 283 1.78 22.87 -18.96
CA GLY A 283 0.35 23.18 -19.11
C GLY A 283 -0.65 22.21 -18.45
N ARG A 284 -0.21 21.12 -17.80
CA ARG A 284 -1.09 20.35 -16.89
C ARG A 284 -0.98 20.87 -15.46
N ASP A 285 -2.10 20.95 -14.76
CA ASP A 285 -2.22 21.49 -13.40
C ASP A 285 -1.14 20.97 -12.45
N LEU A 286 -0.50 21.91 -11.75
CA LEU A 286 0.59 21.73 -10.79
C LEU A 286 0.19 21.03 -9.47
N THR A 287 -0.95 20.34 -9.41
CA THR A 287 -1.62 20.10 -8.11
C THR A 287 -1.25 18.81 -7.40
N LEU A 288 -0.64 17.83 -8.08
CA LEU A 288 -0.08 16.63 -7.43
C LEU A 288 1.21 16.25 -8.15
N ASN A 289 2.35 16.56 -7.54
CA ASN A 289 3.62 16.06 -8.02
C ASN A 289 3.69 14.57 -7.64
N GLU A 290 3.06 13.71 -8.43
CA GLU A 290 2.93 12.27 -8.11
C GLU A 290 4.31 11.60 -8.00
N SER A 291 5.32 12.16 -8.68
CA SER A 291 6.73 11.79 -8.56
C SER A 291 7.34 12.17 -7.20
N ALA A 292 6.81 13.19 -6.50
CA ALA A 292 7.28 13.58 -5.17
C ALA A 292 7.05 12.48 -4.13
N ILE A 293 6.05 11.62 -4.32
CA ILE A 293 5.82 10.44 -3.45
C ILE A 293 7.07 9.55 -3.45
N PHE A 294 7.66 9.32 -4.62
CA PHE A 294 8.84 8.49 -4.76
C PHE A 294 10.09 9.17 -4.20
N TYR A 295 10.31 10.44 -4.51
CA TYR A 295 11.48 11.16 -3.99
C TYR A 295 11.44 11.30 -2.47
N HIS A 296 10.26 11.53 -1.88
CA HIS A 296 10.10 11.58 -0.42
C HIS A 296 10.35 10.21 0.22
N TRP A 297 9.80 9.14 -0.36
CA TRP A 297 10.09 7.78 0.10
C TRP A 297 11.59 7.48 0.03
N LEU A 298 12.26 7.87 -1.05
CA LEU A 298 13.69 7.66 -1.23
C LEU A 298 14.52 8.45 -0.20
N GLU A 299 14.17 9.71 0.06
CA GLU A 299 14.78 10.52 1.11
C GLU A 299 14.62 9.88 2.49
N GLU A 300 13.44 9.33 2.80
CA GLU A 300 13.18 8.60 4.04
C GLU A 300 14.12 7.40 4.18
N LYS A 301 14.28 6.58 3.11
CA LYS A 301 15.17 5.42 3.15
C LYS A 301 16.65 5.80 3.30
N ILE A 302 17.10 6.86 2.63
CA ILE A 302 18.47 7.38 2.82
C ILE A 302 18.65 7.90 4.24
N THR A 303 17.67 8.59 4.81
CA THR A 303 17.73 9.09 6.18
C THR A 303 17.75 7.94 7.19
N GLN A 304 16.99 6.87 6.96
CA GLN A 304 17.04 5.66 7.76
C GLN A 304 18.42 5.00 7.70
N PHE A 305 19.01 4.87 6.50
CA PHE A 305 20.36 4.35 6.33
C PHE A 305 21.41 5.19 7.07
N LEU A 306 21.34 6.52 6.97
CA LEU A 306 22.24 7.44 7.67
C LEU A 306 22.10 7.33 9.19
N ALA A 307 20.88 7.14 9.71
CA ALA A 307 20.64 6.94 11.14
C ALA A 307 21.25 5.61 11.63
N THR A 308 21.11 4.52 10.85
CA THR A 308 21.77 3.25 11.15
C THR A 308 23.30 3.40 11.11
N LEU A 309 23.83 4.10 10.11
CA LEU A 309 25.27 4.39 10.00
C LEU A 309 25.77 5.16 11.23
N GLU A 310 25.04 6.19 11.69
CA GLU A 310 25.43 6.97 12.88
C GLU A 310 25.47 6.12 14.16
N GLN A 311 24.56 5.16 14.31
CA GLN A 311 24.48 4.30 15.50
C GLN A 311 25.58 3.23 15.54
N ASP A 312 25.88 2.61 14.40
CA ASP A 312 26.77 1.44 14.35
C ASP A 312 28.24 1.80 14.09
N LEU A 313 28.52 2.95 13.44
CA LEU A 313 29.86 3.37 13.07
C LEU A 313 30.86 3.46 14.25
N PRO A 314 30.47 3.90 15.47
CA PRO A 314 31.40 3.91 16.62
C PRO A 314 31.93 2.52 17.01
N GLY A 315 31.19 1.44 16.71
CA GLY A 315 31.57 0.05 17.02
C GLY A 315 32.46 -0.62 15.97
N VAL A 316 32.66 0.02 14.82
CA VAL A 316 33.41 -0.52 13.68
C VAL A 316 34.92 -0.41 13.92
N THR A 317 35.67 -1.44 13.51
CA THR A 317 37.14 -1.46 13.63
C THR A 317 37.82 -0.84 12.42
N SER A 318 37.29 -1.07 11.22
CA SER A 318 37.87 -0.64 9.93
C SER A 318 36.99 0.42 9.26
N ILE A 319 37.06 1.65 9.76
CA ILE A 319 36.27 2.78 9.28
C ILE A 319 36.58 3.08 7.80
N ASP A 320 37.81 2.84 7.35
CA ASP A 320 38.28 3.05 5.98
C ASP A 320 37.52 2.20 4.94
N THR A 321 37.33 0.92 5.25
CA THR A 321 36.64 -0.01 4.35
C THR A 321 35.17 0.36 4.23
N ILE A 322 34.54 0.71 5.37
CA ILE A 322 33.14 1.17 5.40
C ILE A 322 32.98 2.50 4.69
N LEU A 323 33.89 3.46 4.87
CA LEU A 323 33.88 4.74 4.14
C LEU A 323 33.96 4.52 2.63
N GLY A 324 34.84 3.63 2.17
CA GLY A 324 34.96 3.27 0.76
C GLY A 324 33.67 2.68 0.21
N GLN A 325 33.05 1.74 0.93
CA GLN A 325 31.79 1.11 0.54
C GLN A 325 30.62 2.11 0.52
N CYS A 326 30.50 2.97 1.53
CA CYS A 326 29.44 3.98 1.58
C CYS A 326 29.63 5.06 0.51
N THR A 327 30.89 5.45 0.21
CA THR A 327 31.19 6.39 -0.87
C THR A 327 30.81 5.80 -2.23
N TYR A 328 31.14 4.52 -2.46
CA TYR A 328 30.70 3.81 -3.67
C TYR A 328 29.17 3.74 -3.76
N PHE A 329 28.48 3.47 -2.65
CA PHE A 329 27.03 3.50 -2.58
C PHE A 329 26.47 4.89 -2.94
N GLY A 330 26.96 5.97 -2.33
CA GLY A 330 26.55 7.35 -2.65
C GLY A 330 26.78 7.73 -4.11
N LEU A 331 27.96 7.45 -4.66
CA LEU A 331 28.30 7.73 -6.06
C LEU A 331 27.42 6.92 -7.04
N SER A 332 27.08 5.68 -6.70
CA SER A 332 26.20 4.86 -7.53
C SER A 332 24.78 5.44 -7.63
N PHE A 333 24.32 6.11 -6.57
CA PHE A 333 23.00 6.77 -6.53
C PHE A 333 23.03 8.19 -7.09
N GLY A 334 24.20 8.85 -7.12
CA GLY A 334 24.38 10.13 -7.81
C GLY A 334 23.96 10.08 -9.29
N ARG A 335 24.17 8.93 -9.96
CA ARG A 335 23.68 8.70 -11.34
C ARG A 335 22.15 8.73 -11.48
N VAL A 336 21.45 8.42 -10.40
CA VAL A 336 19.99 8.32 -10.33
C VAL A 336 19.36 9.64 -9.86
N GLY A 337 20.20 10.62 -9.51
CA GLY A 337 19.82 11.94 -9.01
C GLY A 337 19.82 12.06 -7.48
N VAL A 338 20.38 11.09 -6.76
CA VAL A 338 20.43 11.09 -5.29
C VAL A 338 21.86 10.97 -4.80
N ASP A 339 22.48 12.10 -4.49
CA ASP A 339 23.82 12.14 -3.89
C ASP A 339 23.71 12.51 -2.39
N PHE A 340 24.07 11.57 -1.52
CA PHE A 340 24.08 11.76 -0.07
C PHE A 340 25.51 11.77 0.52
N THR A 341 26.55 11.82 -0.32
CA THR A 341 27.96 11.79 0.12
C THR A 341 28.31 12.93 1.08
N GLY A 342 27.69 14.10 0.91
CA GLY A 342 27.84 15.24 1.82
C GLY A 342 27.33 14.94 3.24
N ARG A 343 26.08 14.48 3.38
CA ARG A 343 25.49 14.14 4.71
C ARG A 343 26.24 13.02 5.40
N MET A 344 26.73 12.06 4.62
CA MET A 344 27.53 10.95 5.13
C MET A 344 28.88 11.44 5.67
N SER A 345 29.54 12.37 4.97
CA SER A 345 30.84 12.89 5.35
C SER A 345 30.83 13.53 6.74
N ASP A 346 29.77 14.26 7.10
CA ASP A 346 29.63 14.85 8.43
C ASP A 346 29.59 13.80 9.55
N ILE A 347 28.95 12.66 9.30
CA ILE A 347 28.88 11.53 10.26
C ILE A 347 30.29 10.95 10.47
N PHE A 348 31.03 10.69 9.40
CA PHE A 348 32.40 10.16 9.50
C PHE A 348 33.36 11.14 10.17
N VAL A 349 33.30 12.43 9.82
CA VAL A 349 34.14 13.46 10.45
C VAL A 349 33.92 13.48 11.96
N ARG A 350 32.67 13.47 12.41
CA ARG A 350 32.32 13.46 13.83
C ARG A 350 32.81 12.20 14.54
N VAL A 351 32.50 11.01 14.02
CA VAL A 351 32.87 9.73 14.67
C VAL A 351 34.39 9.53 14.72
N ILE A 352 35.11 9.87 13.64
CA ILE A 352 36.58 9.80 13.61
C ILE A 352 37.17 10.81 14.62
N GLY A 353 36.62 12.02 14.70
CA GLY A 353 37.03 13.04 15.66
C GLY A 353 36.83 12.59 17.11
N GLU A 354 35.63 12.07 17.44
CA GLU A 354 35.30 11.56 18.78
C GLU A 354 36.19 10.39 19.18
N ARG A 355 36.46 9.45 18.26
CA ARG A 355 37.35 8.31 18.52
C ARG A 355 38.78 8.77 18.81
N PHE A 356 39.29 9.73 18.02
CA PHE A 356 40.61 10.32 18.25
C PHE A 356 40.68 11.05 19.60
N GLU A 357 39.67 11.85 19.93
CA GLU A 357 39.56 12.55 21.21
C GLU A 357 39.55 11.59 22.41
N GLN A 358 38.78 10.49 22.32
CA GLN A 358 38.74 9.46 23.35
C GLN A 358 40.09 8.77 23.53
N ASN A 359 40.78 8.43 22.43
CA ASN A 359 42.11 7.79 22.47
C ASN A 359 43.17 8.72 23.07
N VAL A 360 43.17 10.01 22.68
CA VAL A 360 44.09 11.01 23.26
C VAL A 360 43.82 11.16 24.76
N ARG A 361 42.56 11.40 25.17
CA ARG A 361 42.21 11.54 26.60
C ARG A 361 42.54 10.31 27.42
N ARG A 362 42.34 9.10 26.87
CA ARG A 362 42.70 7.84 27.52
C ARG A 362 44.21 7.76 27.74
N THR A 363 45.00 8.17 26.75
CA THR A 363 46.46 8.20 26.81
C THR A 363 46.96 9.24 27.82
N THR A 364 46.38 10.44 27.86
CA THR A 364 46.69 11.47 28.87
C THR A 364 46.41 10.98 30.29
N ARG A 365 45.23 10.38 30.53
CA ARG A 365 44.87 9.83 31.84
C ARG A 365 45.76 8.66 32.26
N LYS A 366 46.20 7.84 31.30
CA LYS A 366 47.16 6.76 31.57
C LYS A 366 48.50 7.35 32.02
N PHE A 367 48.99 8.39 31.35
CA PHE A 367 50.19 9.10 31.75
C PHE A 367 50.10 9.69 33.17
N GLU A 368 48.98 10.33 33.50
CA GLU A 368 48.75 10.88 34.85
C GLU A 368 48.84 9.79 35.93
N LYS A 369 48.26 8.59 35.67
CA LYS A 369 48.36 7.44 36.59
C LYS A 369 49.76 6.86 36.65
N ASP A 370 50.42 6.72 35.50
CA ASP A 370 51.79 6.20 35.43
C ASP A 370 52.74 7.11 36.22
N MET A 371 52.48 8.43 36.23
CA MET A 371 53.22 9.42 37.02
C MET A 371 53.08 9.22 38.54
N GLU A 372 51.93 8.75 39.04
CA GLU A 372 51.74 8.47 40.48
C GLU A 372 52.63 7.32 40.97
N THR A 373 52.96 6.38 40.09
CA THR A 373 53.82 5.22 40.39
C THR A 373 55.28 5.41 39.95
N PHE A 374 55.58 6.53 39.30
CA PHE A 374 56.88 6.76 38.70
C PHE A 374 57.94 7.10 39.75
N THR A 375 59.07 6.42 39.66
CA THR A 375 60.27 6.73 40.45
C THR A 375 61.41 7.08 39.50
N LEU A 376 62.14 8.16 39.78
CA LEU A 376 63.35 8.56 39.05
C LEU A 376 64.50 7.59 39.36
N ILE A 377 64.51 6.42 38.74
CA ILE A 377 65.57 5.43 38.94
C ILE A 377 66.85 5.94 38.27
N ASN A 378 67.92 6.09 39.05
CA ASN A 378 69.27 6.32 38.55
C ASN A 378 69.78 5.09 37.77
N LYS A 379 69.39 4.91 36.52
CA LYS A 379 70.08 3.98 35.63
C LYS A 379 71.32 4.67 35.07
N THR A 380 72.44 4.46 35.75
CA THR A 380 73.79 4.74 35.24
C THR A 380 74.13 3.75 34.12
N GLN A 381 73.46 3.86 32.97
CA GLN A 381 73.88 3.18 31.74
C GLN A 381 74.08 4.24 30.67
N ARG A 382 75.31 4.77 30.60
CA ARG A 382 75.80 5.48 29.42
C ARG A 382 75.84 4.48 28.26
N LEU A 383 74.80 4.47 27.43
CA LEU A 383 74.97 4.08 26.04
C LEU A 383 75.45 5.34 25.33
N ASP A 384 76.71 5.32 24.88
CA ASP A 384 77.26 6.32 23.94
C ASP A 384 76.47 6.23 22.62
N VAL A 385 75.29 6.84 22.58
CA VAL A 385 74.54 7.07 21.34
C VAL A 385 74.97 8.43 20.82
N LYS A 386 75.62 8.43 19.65
CA LYS A 386 75.98 9.65 18.93
C LYS A 386 74.75 10.55 18.81
N THR A 387 74.89 11.79 19.25
CA THR A 387 73.90 12.87 19.14
C THR A 387 73.71 13.29 17.68
N GLU A 388 73.16 12.43 16.84
CA GLU A 388 72.57 12.86 15.57
C GLU A 388 71.09 13.10 15.84
N THR A 389 70.72 14.36 16.05
CA THR A 389 69.33 14.83 16.04
C THR A 389 68.76 14.62 14.63
N CYS A 390 68.38 13.39 14.30
CA CYS A 390 67.61 13.12 13.11
C CYS A 390 66.14 13.44 13.42
N ILE A 391 65.75 14.68 13.11
CA ILE A 391 64.38 15.22 13.25
C ILE A 391 63.40 14.56 12.24
N HIS A 392 63.90 13.63 11.41
CA HIS A 392 63.18 13.01 10.28
C HIS A 392 63.29 11.48 10.30
N SER A 393 62.83 10.86 11.37
CA SER A 393 62.76 9.41 11.52
C SER A 393 61.31 9.01 11.78
N GLU A 394 60.79 8.02 11.05
CA GLU A 394 59.47 7.42 11.32
C GLU A 394 59.43 6.75 12.71
N ASN A 395 60.60 6.36 13.24
CA ASN A 395 60.73 5.73 14.55
C ASN A 395 60.70 6.76 15.69
N PRO A 396 60.07 6.43 16.84
CA PRO A 396 60.05 7.30 18.02
C PRO A 396 61.47 7.53 18.56
N PRO A 397 61.76 8.72 19.12
CA PRO A 397 63.07 9.04 19.69
C PRO A 397 63.52 8.03 20.76
N GLU A 398 64.70 7.43 20.59
CA GLU A 398 65.23 6.39 21.50
C GLU A 398 65.45 6.92 22.93
N GLN A 399 65.69 8.22 23.09
CA GLN A 399 65.89 8.85 24.39
C GLN A 399 64.59 9.00 25.22
N LEU A 400 63.42 8.75 24.62
CA LEU A 400 62.16 8.60 25.37
C LEU A 400 62.14 7.28 26.16
N ALA A 401 62.87 6.25 25.72
CA ALA A 401 62.90 4.95 26.40
C ALA A 401 63.54 5.01 27.79
N GLU A 402 64.37 6.03 28.06
CA GLU A 402 64.92 6.29 29.39
C GLU A 402 63.82 6.68 30.40
N PHE A 403 62.70 7.21 29.92
CA PHE A 403 61.59 7.68 30.75
C PHE A 403 60.26 7.01 30.35
N TYR A 404 59.97 5.88 31.00
CA TYR A 404 58.83 5.03 30.70
C TYR A 404 57.48 5.77 30.52
N PRO A 405 57.07 6.72 31.39
CA PRO A 405 55.78 7.41 31.22
C PRO A 405 55.68 8.19 29.89
N LEU A 406 56.75 8.87 29.46
CA LEU A 406 56.74 9.63 28.20
C LEU A 406 56.80 8.70 26.98
N ALA A 407 57.53 7.58 27.07
CA ALA A 407 57.54 6.58 26.02
C ALA A 407 56.16 5.96 25.81
N GLU A 408 55.48 5.57 26.89
CA GLU A 408 54.14 4.98 26.83
C GLU A 408 53.10 5.98 26.30
N TYR A 409 53.19 7.25 26.71
CA TYR A 409 52.37 8.33 26.16
C TYR A 409 52.62 8.53 24.65
N CYS A 410 53.89 8.59 24.23
CA CYS A 410 54.25 8.72 22.81
C CYS A 410 53.68 7.57 21.99
N ASN A 411 53.83 6.33 22.48
CA ASN A 411 53.28 5.13 21.83
C ASN A 411 51.75 5.21 21.69
N GLY A 412 51.04 5.65 22.74
CA GLY A 412 49.59 5.83 22.69
C GLY A 412 49.14 6.87 21.65
N ILE A 413 49.86 7.98 21.53
CA ILE A 413 49.61 9.00 20.50
C ILE A 413 49.92 8.46 19.10
N ILE A 414 51.02 7.71 18.92
CA ILE A 414 51.34 7.04 17.64
C ILE A 414 50.25 6.04 17.25
N THR A 415 49.73 5.25 18.21
CA THR A 415 48.60 4.35 17.94
C THR A 415 47.36 5.12 17.47
N ALA A 416 47.02 6.23 18.13
CA ALA A 416 45.90 7.08 17.71
C ALA A 416 46.11 7.67 16.30
N PHE A 417 47.33 8.07 15.97
CA PHE A 417 47.69 8.55 14.63
C PHE A 417 47.67 7.46 13.57
N ASN A 418 48.09 6.24 13.90
CA ASN A 418 48.05 5.10 12.98
C ASN A 418 46.61 4.71 12.62
N GLU A 419 45.68 4.78 13.57
CA GLU A 419 44.25 4.59 13.30
C GLU A 419 43.69 5.70 12.39
N LEU A 420 44.10 6.95 12.61
CA LEU A 420 43.66 8.10 11.82
C LEU A 420 44.24 8.11 10.40
N ARG A 421 45.46 7.58 10.21
CA ARG A 421 46.23 7.65 8.95
C ARG A 421 45.46 7.16 7.72
N LEU A 422 44.68 6.09 7.88
CA LEU A 422 43.94 5.49 6.76
C LEU A 422 42.77 6.35 6.30
N CYS A 423 42.21 7.18 7.19
CA CYS A 423 41.06 8.04 6.96
C CYS A 423 41.15 9.31 7.80
N ALA A 424 41.94 10.28 7.34
CA ALA A 424 42.13 11.56 8.00
C ALA A 424 41.36 12.68 7.27
N PRO A 425 40.13 13.03 7.71
CA PRO A 425 39.44 14.19 7.17
C PRO A 425 40.21 15.48 7.43
N VAL A 426 40.41 16.28 6.38
CA VAL A 426 41.10 17.59 6.47
C VAL A 426 40.42 18.53 7.48
N ALA A 427 39.10 18.41 7.63
CA ALA A 427 38.30 19.17 8.60
C ALA A 427 38.75 18.95 10.06
N LEU A 428 39.32 17.79 10.39
CA LEU A 428 39.77 17.47 11.75
C LEU A 428 41.15 18.03 12.09
N SER A 429 41.90 18.57 11.12
CA SER A 429 43.27 19.08 11.33
C SER A 429 43.38 20.07 12.49
N THR A 430 42.45 21.02 12.59
CA THR A 430 42.41 22.02 13.67
C THR A 430 42.03 21.41 15.02
N LEU A 431 41.02 20.53 15.03
CA LEU A 431 40.57 19.83 16.24
C LEU A 431 41.69 18.95 16.81
N CYS A 432 42.30 18.11 15.96
CA CYS A 432 43.40 17.23 16.35
C CYS A 432 44.58 18.02 16.93
N THR A 433 44.96 19.13 16.29
CA THR A 433 46.08 19.97 16.77
C THR A 433 45.78 20.57 18.14
N LYS A 434 44.57 21.11 18.35
CA LYS A 434 44.14 21.67 19.64
C LYS A 434 44.08 20.62 20.74
N LEU A 435 43.50 19.45 20.45
CA LEU A 435 43.40 18.34 21.41
C LEU A 435 44.79 17.82 21.83
N LEU A 436 45.72 17.70 20.89
CA LEU A 436 47.09 17.29 21.19
C LEU A 436 47.84 18.36 22.00
N GLN A 437 47.64 19.64 21.67
CA GLN A 437 48.22 20.74 22.43
C GLN A 437 47.70 20.76 23.88
N GLU A 438 46.40 20.57 24.09
CA GLU A 438 45.79 20.46 25.42
C GLU A 438 46.31 19.23 26.18
N SER A 439 46.38 18.08 25.51
CA SER A 439 46.92 16.85 26.09
C SER A 439 48.38 17.02 26.52
N LEU A 440 49.22 17.61 25.68
CA LEU A 440 50.63 17.88 25.99
C LEU A 440 50.78 18.90 27.13
N HIS A 441 49.92 19.91 27.18
CA HIS A 441 49.88 20.85 28.29
C HIS A 441 49.49 20.16 29.61
N ASN A 442 48.54 19.22 29.58
CA ASN A 442 48.17 18.42 30.75
C ASN A 442 49.31 17.49 31.21
N VAL A 443 50.03 16.86 30.26
CA VAL A 443 51.26 16.09 30.53
C VAL A 443 52.32 16.96 31.22
N ALA A 444 52.58 18.16 30.70
CA ALA A 444 53.49 19.13 31.29
C ALA A 444 53.06 19.54 32.72
N ARG A 445 51.75 19.77 32.94
CA ARG A 445 51.21 20.05 34.28
C ARG A 445 51.38 18.86 35.24
N ALA A 446 51.13 17.63 34.79
CA ALA A 446 51.31 16.44 35.60
C ALA A 446 52.79 16.25 36.02
N MET A 447 53.73 16.50 35.10
CA MET A 447 55.16 16.50 35.41
C MET A 447 55.54 17.58 36.45
N LEU A 448 54.95 18.77 36.37
CA LEU A 448 55.15 19.82 37.38
C LEU A 448 54.60 19.42 38.75
N VAL A 449 53.42 18.81 38.80
CA VAL A 449 52.81 18.33 40.06
C VAL A 449 53.70 17.29 40.71
N PHE A 450 54.18 16.31 39.94
CA PHE A 450 55.14 15.32 40.40
C PHE A 450 56.42 15.97 40.93
N TYR A 451 56.99 16.93 40.19
CA TYR A 451 58.16 17.67 40.67
C TYR A 451 57.90 18.36 42.01
N LYS A 452 56.78 19.07 42.17
CA LYS A 452 56.45 19.79 43.41
C LYS A 452 56.28 18.85 44.60
N GLN A 453 55.75 17.64 44.39
CA GLN A 453 55.56 16.64 45.44
C GLN A 453 56.90 16.05 45.91
N GLU A 454 57.80 15.75 44.98
CA GLU A 454 59.05 15.02 45.26
C GLU A 454 60.30 15.93 45.39
N GLN A 455 60.20 17.24 45.12
CA GLN A 455 61.35 18.17 45.11
C GLN A 455 62.17 18.17 46.41
N GLN A 456 61.51 17.93 47.56
CA GLN A 456 62.16 17.88 48.87
C GLN A 456 62.92 16.57 49.13
N ALA A 457 62.51 15.48 48.46
CA ALA A 457 63.13 14.15 48.59
C ALA A 457 64.29 13.93 47.61
N PHE A 458 64.39 14.72 46.54
CA PHE A 458 65.38 14.49 45.48
C PHE A 458 66.85 14.72 45.87
N ALA A 459 67.68 13.73 45.56
CA ALA A 459 69.13 13.84 45.48
C ALA A 459 69.56 14.69 44.26
N ALA A 460 70.82 15.17 44.25
CA ALA A 460 71.34 15.99 43.15
C ALA A 460 71.25 15.31 41.77
N ALA A 461 71.45 13.98 41.71
CA ALA A 461 71.32 13.18 40.49
C ALA A 461 69.86 13.09 40.00
N GLU A 462 68.88 13.01 40.90
CA GLU A 462 67.45 12.92 40.57
C GLU A 462 66.93 14.27 40.07
N ARG A 463 67.47 15.39 40.58
CA ARG A 463 67.21 16.73 40.03
C ARG A 463 67.76 16.88 38.62
N GLU A 464 68.95 16.34 38.33
CA GLU A 464 69.50 16.34 36.97
C GLU A 464 68.66 15.47 36.01
N ASN A 465 68.19 14.31 36.48
CA ASN A 465 67.30 13.45 35.70
C ASN A 465 65.93 14.08 35.45
N MET A 466 65.41 14.88 36.39
CA MET A 466 64.18 15.67 36.17
C MET A 466 64.36 16.76 35.10
N ILE A 467 65.53 17.41 35.06
CA ILE A 467 65.86 18.38 34.00
C ILE A 467 65.91 17.65 32.66
N LYS A 468 66.59 16.51 32.58
CA LYS A 468 66.61 15.65 31.37
C LYS A 468 65.22 15.18 30.95
N PHE A 469 64.37 14.84 31.90
CA PHE A 469 62.98 14.42 31.67
C PHE A 469 62.15 15.56 31.04
N THR A 470 62.33 16.79 31.55
CA THR A 470 61.67 17.98 31.01
C THR A 470 62.26 18.40 29.66
N GLU A 471 63.56 18.28 29.47
CA GLU A 471 64.22 18.49 28.17
C GLU A 471 63.71 17.50 27.13
N CYS A 472 63.54 16.22 27.49
CA CYS A 472 63.02 15.18 26.60
C CYS A 472 61.59 15.48 26.12
N LEU A 473 60.72 15.99 27.00
CA LEU A 473 59.40 16.51 26.61
C LEU A 473 59.54 17.64 25.57
N SER A 474 60.39 18.63 25.84
CA SER A 474 60.44 19.89 25.07
C SER A 474 61.19 19.80 23.73
N GLU A 475 62.30 19.05 23.69
CA GLU A 475 63.22 18.97 22.55
C GLU A 475 63.02 17.71 21.72
N GLN A 476 62.36 16.67 22.25
CA GLN A 476 62.13 15.43 21.50
C GLN A 476 60.65 15.13 21.27
N LEU A 477 59.83 15.07 22.33
CA LEU A 477 58.42 14.66 22.18
C LEU A 477 57.59 15.68 21.39
N ILE A 478 57.67 16.97 21.73
CA ILE A 478 56.89 18.02 21.04
C ILE A 478 57.28 18.11 19.54
N PRO A 479 58.58 18.19 19.16
CA PRO A 479 58.95 18.19 17.74
C PRO A 479 58.56 16.91 16.99
N TYR A 480 58.62 15.75 17.65
CA TYR A 480 58.20 14.49 17.04
C TYR A 480 56.69 14.45 16.77
N ILE A 481 55.86 14.87 17.74
CA ILE A 481 54.40 14.95 17.54
C ILE A 481 54.06 15.98 16.45
N GLN A 482 54.78 17.11 16.39
CA GLN A 482 54.63 18.08 15.29
C GLN A 482 54.92 17.44 13.92
N TYR A 483 55.96 16.62 13.83
CA TYR A 483 56.27 15.86 12.63
C TYR A 483 55.15 14.87 12.28
N CYS A 484 54.59 14.14 13.25
CA CYS A 484 53.46 13.24 13.04
C CYS A 484 52.20 13.97 12.54
N ILE A 485 51.90 15.16 13.08
CA ILE A 485 50.79 16.00 12.60
C ILE A 485 51.01 16.36 11.13
N HIS A 486 52.21 16.83 10.77
CA HIS A 486 52.52 17.18 9.39
C HIS A 486 52.57 15.98 8.43
N ALA A 487 52.89 14.78 8.93
CA ALA A 487 52.88 13.56 8.14
C ALA A 487 51.44 13.14 7.75
N ILE A 488 50.48 13.32 8.66
CA ILE A 488 49.05 13.02 8.40
C ILE A 488 48.35 14.18 7.69
N PHE A 489 48.71 15.41 8.06
CA PHE A 489 48.13 16.63 7.54
C PHE A 489 49.23 17.51 6.92
N PRO A 490 49.63 17.25 5.66
CA PRO A 490 50.65 18.05 5.00
C PRO A 490 50.23 19.53 4.89
N PRO A 491 51.03 20.49 5.41
CA PRO A 491 50.67 21.90 5.41
C PRO A 491 50.39 22.46 4.01
N ALA A 492 51.07 21.94 2.99
CA ALA A 492 50.86 22.32 1.60
C ALA A 492 49.47 21.93 1.07
N GLN A 493 48.95 20.76 1.48
CA GLN A 493 47.62 20.30 1.07
C GLN A 493 46.52 21.11 1.76
N ILE A 494 46.68 21.38 3.06
CA ILE A 494 45.72 22.20 3.83
C ILE A 494 45.69 23.64 3.32
N ALA A 495 46.87 24.22 3.04
CA ALA A 495 47.00 25.54 2.43
C ALA A 495 46.22 25.62 1.11
N THR A 496 46.30 24.57 0.29
CA THR A 496 45.57 24.47 -0.98
C THR A 496 44.06 24.38 -0.77
N HIS A 497 43.59 23.55 0.17
CA HIS A 497 42.16 23.39 0.46
C HIS A 497 41.52 24.64 1.07
N LEU A 498 42.26 25.39 1.89
CA LEU A 498 41.79 26.63 2.52
C LEU A 498 42.03 27.88 1.65
N GLY A 499 42.81 27.75 0.56
CA GLY A 499 43.16 28.87 -0.32
C GLY A 499 44.11 29.91 0.32
N VAL A 500 44.97 29.49 1.25
CA VAL A 500 45.86 30.39 2.03
C VAL A 500 47.33 29.94 1.92
N SER A 501 48.28 30.83 2.24
CA SER A 501 49.71 30.48 2.25
C SER A 501 50.12 29.75 3.55
N VAL A 502 51.17 28.93 3.48
CA VAL A 502 51.71 28.18 4.64
C VAL A 502 52.13 29.12 5.78
N SER A 503 52.56 30.35 5.46
CA SER A 503 52.90 31.37 6.45
C SER A 503 51.70 31.83 7.27
N VAL A 504 50.49 31.85 6.68
CA VAL A 504 49.25 32.18 7.40
C VAL A 504 48.80 31.01 8.27
N LEU A 505 48.97 29.76 7.81
CA LEU A 505 48.71 28.58 8.65
C LEU A 505 49.56 28.57 9.91
N GLN A 506 50.84 28.94 9.78
CA GLN A 506 51.76 29.03 10.92
C GLN A 506 51.37 30.16 11.88
N LYS A 507 50.83 31.27 11.36
CA LYS A 507 50.38 32.40 12.17
C LYS A 507 49.09 32.10 12.94
N GLU A 508 48.17 31.37 12.32
CA GLU A 508 46.87 30.99 12.90
C GLU A 508 46.94 29.67 13.70
N GLU A 509 48.14 29.10 13.91
CA GLU A 509 48.38 27.86 14.66
C GLU A 509 47.60 26.65 14.11
N ILE A 510 47.26 26.66 12.82
CA ILE A 510 46.58 25.54 12.16
C ILE A 510 47.64 24.50 11.80
N THR A 511 47.54 23.30 12.36
CA THR A 511 48.54 22.20 12.28
C THR A 511 49.88 22.44 12.96
N TYR A 512 50.08 23.60 13.59
CA TYR A 512 51.30 23.91 14.35
C TYR A 512 51.01 23.92 15.85
N LEU A 513 51.79 23.17 16.62
CA LEU A 513 51.78 23.17 18.08
C LEU A 513 52.52 24.40 18.60
N ASN A 514 51.89 25.14 19.51
CA ASN A 514 52.56 26.23 20.19
C ASN A 514 53.44 25.70 21.34
N LYS A 515 54.73 25.47 21.05
CA LYS A 515 55.72 25.00 22.03
C LYS A 515 55.77 25.85 23.30
N ARG A 516 55.48 27.16 23.24
CA ARG A 516 55.53 28.04 24.41
C ARG A 516 54.37 27.78 25.37
N ILE A 517 53.16 27.56 24.86
CA ILE A 517 51.95 27.29 25.66
C ILE A 517 52.02 25.89 26.30
N VAL A 518 52.53 24.90 25.56
CA VAL A 518 52.68 23.53 26.07
C VAL A 518 53.68 23.47 27.23
N VAL A 519 54.78 24.22 27.12
CA VAL A 519 55.92 24.15 28.05
C VAL A 519 55.81 25.14 29.21
N GLU A 520 54.88 26.10 29.16
CA GLU A 520 54.64 27.09 30.21
C GLU A 520 54.64 26.52 31.65
N PRO A 521 53.99 25.36 31.94
CA PRO A 521 54.00 24.79 33.29
C PRO A 521 55.39 24.37 33.78
N VAL A 522 56.26 23.92 32.89
CA VAL A 522 57.57 23.34 33.22
C VAL A 522 58.74 24.27 32.86
N ALA A 523 58.44 25.50 32.43
CA ALA A 523 59.44 26.51 32.03
C ALA A 523 60.45 26.83 33.14
N VAL A 524 60.09 26.61 34.41
CA VAL A 524 60.96 26.80 35.58
C VAL A 524 62.07 25.74 35.68
N LEU A 525 61.90 24.56 35.06
CA LEU A 525 62.82 23.43 35.13
C LEU A 525 63.66 23.26 33.86
N LEU A 526 63.37 24.01 32.80
CA LEU A 526 64.16 23.98 31.57
C LEU A 526 65.42 24.85 31.72
N PRO A 527 66.58 24.38 31.24
CA PRO A 527 67.74 25.24 31.15
C PRO A 527 67.45 26.37 30.17
N ILE A 528 67.63 27.60 30.64
CA ILE A 528 67.48 28.81 29.84
C ILE A 528 68.52 28.74 28.72
N ARG A 529 68.11 28.34 27.50
CA ARG A 529 68.97 28.51 26.32
C ARG A 529 69.15 30.00 26.07
N LYS A 530 70.41 30.42 26.13
CA LYS A 530 70.89 31.78 25.89
C LYS A 530 70.94 32.09 24.38
N ASP A 531 69.84 31.85 23.67
CA ASP A 531 69.68 32.22 22.25
C ASP A 531 68.52 33.22 22.09
N CYS A 532 68.63 34.31 22.84
CA CYS A 532 67.95 35.56 22.55
C CYS A 532 69.01 36.63 22.72
N LEU A 533 69.69 37.00 21.63
CA LEU A 533 70.36 38.30 21.36
C LEU A 533 71.30 38.14 20.17
N ALA A 534 70.76 38.28 18.95
CA ALA A 534 71.50 38.86 17.83
C ALA A 534 70.50 39.45 16.82
N PRO A 535 70.52 40.77 16.57
CA PRO A 535 69.69 41.37 15.52
C PRO A 535 70.31 40.99 14.17
N LYS A 536 69.58 40.24 13.33
CA LYS A 536 70.01 40.02 11.95
C LYS A 536 69.72 41.29 11.15
N SER A 537 70.75 42.12 11.00
CA SER A 537 70.85 43.11 9.94
C SER A 537 70.83 42.37 8.59
N CYS A 538 69.86 42.75 7.75
CA CYS A 538 69.81 42.33 6.35
C CYS A 538 70.89 43.05 5.56
N THR A 539 71.94 42.35 5.16
CA THR A 539 72.73 42.71 3.96
C THR A 539 73.40 41.46 3.40
N SER A 540 72.98 40.99 2.23
CA SER A 540 73.89 40.41 1.26
C SER A 540 73.33 40.50 -0.15
N ASN A 541 74.12 41.17 -0.99
CA ASN A 541 73.99 41.27 -2.43
C ASN A 541 74.24 39.90 -3.12
N ILE A 542 73.44 39.64 -4.15
CA ILE A 542 73.79 39.18 -5.51
C ILE A 542 74.77 37.98 -5.65
N GLN A 543 74.21 36.84 -6.12
CA GLN A 543 74.65 35.87 -7.17
C GLN A 543 76.05 35.98 -7.85
N PRO A 544 76.51 34.99 -8.67
CA PRO A 544 76.42 33.51 -8.70
C PRO A 544 77.77 32.82 -9.15
N LEU A 545 77.73 31.53 -9.57
CA LEU A 545 78.68 30.70 -10.42
C LEU A 545 79.57 29.63 -9.72
N THR A 546 79.25 28.33 -9.90
CA THR A 546 79.94 27.24 -10.69
C THR A 546 81.29 26.74 -10.13
N SER A 547 81.81 25.51 -10.25
CA SER A 547 81.49 24.17 -10.82
C SER A 547 82.75 23.29 -10.62
N HIS A 548 82.66 21.94 -10.53
CA HIS A 548 83.53 20.92 -11.21
C HIS A 548 83.41 19.51 -10.60
N ASN A 549 82.91 18.52 -11.38
CA ASN A 549 83.59 17.42 -12.14
C ASN A 549 83.95 16.19 -11.27
N VAL A 550 83.73 14.92 -11.65
CA VAL A 550 84.25 14.10 -12.78
C VAL A 550 83.42 12.77 -12.79
N ARG A 551 82.95 12.12 -13.87
CA ARG A 551 83.69 11.30 -14.87
C ARG A 551 82.72 10.71 -15.93
N ASN A 552 83.10 10.75 -17.21
CA ASN A 552 82.51 9.98 -18.34
C ASN A 552 83.39 8.75 -18.67
N PRO A 553 82.92 7.87 -19.59
CA PRO A 553 83.68 7.69 -20.84
C PRO A 553 82.84 7.58 -22.15
N SER A 554 83.31 8.33 -23.16
CA SER A 554 83.57 8.00 -24.59
C SER A 554 82.47 7.40 -25.51
N ILE A 555 81.95 8.12 -26.54
CA ILE A 555 82.40 8.26 -27.98
C ILE A 555 81.86 7.10 -28.87
N ALA A 556 81.21 7.22 -30.05
CA ALA A 556 81.35 8.15 -31.20
C ALA A 556 80.14 8.13 -32.18
N THR A 557 80.02 9.22 -32.98
CA THR A 557 79.61 9.33 -34.43
C THR A 557 78.21 8.84 -34.87
N SER A 558 77.43 9.51 -35.72
CA SER A 558 77.63 10.65 -36.64
C SER A 558 76.25 11.08 -37.21
N LEU A 559 75.94 12.39 -37.16
CA LEU A 559 75.43 13.33 -38.21
C LEU A 559 74.84 12.78 -39.55
N PRO A 560 74.11 13.57 -40.40
CA PRO A 560 73.72 15.01 -40.32
C PRO A 560 72.26 15.32 -40.84
N ILE A 561 71.60 16.47 -40.51
CA ILE A 561 71.36 17.71 -41.34
C ILE A 561 70.49 17.43 -42.61
N GLU A 562 69.44 18.14 -43.02
CA GLU A 562 68.80 19.42 -42.66
C GLU A 562 67.49 19.57 -43.49
N THR A 563 66.52 20.29 -42.92
CA THR A 563 65.62 21.31 -43.52
C THR A 563 64.65 21.04 -44.70
N ILE A 564 63.51 21.76 -44.57
CA ILE A 564 62.60 22.35 -45.58
C ILE A 564 61.23 21.68 -45.78
N ASP A 565 60.29 22.14 -44.95
CA ASP A 565 59.13 22.98 -45.29
C ASP A 565 58.00 22.52 -46.24
N SER A 566 56.81 22.99 -45.85
CA SER A 566 55.59 23.24 -46.64
C SER A 566 54.62 22.10 -47.01
N ASN A 567 53.53 22.07 -46.21
CA ASN A 567 52.13 22.27 -46.62
C ASN A 567 51.38 21.31 -47.58
N LEU A 568 50.14 21.03 -47.11
CA LEU A 568 48.85 20.90 -47.81
C LEU A 568 48.19 19.51 -48.04
N ARG A 569 46.98 19.43 -47.46
CA ARG A 569 45.71 18.81 -47.92
C ARG A 569 45.48 17.29 -47.84
N LYS A 570 44.44 16.97 -47.04
CA LYS A 570 43.22 16.17 -47.33
C LYS A 570 43.39 14.92 -48.21
N THR A 571 42.86 13.77 -47.78
CA THR A 571 41.54 13.21 -48.19
C THR A 571 41.27 11.86 -47.51
N THR A 572 40.00 11.65 -47.18
CA THR A 572 39.27 10.48 -46.67
C THR A 572 39.17 9.33 -47.69
N VAL A 573 39.29 8.06 -47.26
CA VAL A 573 38.68 6.83 -47.85
C VAL A 573 38.65 5.75 -46.74
N ILE A 574 37.52 5.36 -46.16
CA ILE A 574 36.59 4.24 -46.48
C ILE A 574 37.24 2.84 -46.50
N GLU A 575 36.89 1.99 -45.54
CA GLU A 575 36.80 0.53 -45.71
C GLU A 575 35.54 -0.01 -45.01
N THR A 576 34.75 -0.75 -45.78
CA THR A 576 33.52 -1.47 -45.43
C THR A 576 33.83 -2.95 -45.22
N GLU A 577 33.33 -3.55 -44.13
CA GLU A 577 33.18 -5.00 -44.00
C GLU A 577 31.72 -5.40 -43.69
N LYS A 578 31.44 -6.63 -44.11
CA LYS A 578 30.14 -7.25 -44.44
C LYS A 578 29.29 -7.64 -43.22
N SER A 579 27.96 -7.69 -43.42
CA SER A 579 27.06 -8.59 -42.70
C SER A 579 25.93 -9.04 -43.63
N LYS A 580 25.63 -10.34 -43.56
CA LYS A 580 24.70 -11.12 -44.38
C LYS A 580 23.31 -11.23 -43.73
N GLU A 581 22.35 -11.68 -44.56
CA GLU A 581 21.08 -12.38 -44.23
C GLU A 581 19.93 -11.51 -43.63
N ASN A 582 18.64 -11.63 -44.00
CA ASN A 582 17.88 -12.50 -44.90
C ASN A 582 16.53 -11.82 -45.22
N GLU A 583 16.08 -11.83 -46.47
CA GLU A 583 14.74 -11.41 -46.90
C GLU A 583 13.86 -12.61 -47.31
N VAL A 584 12.72 -12.70 -46.64
CA VAL A 584 11.35 -12.91 -47.15
C VAL A 584 11.13 -13.87 -48.33
N THR A 585 10.52 -15.01 -48.01
CA THR A 585 9.81 -15.88 -48.96
C THR A 585 8.32 -15.51 -49.00
N GLN A 586 7.85 -15.07 -50.16
CA GLN A 586 6.44 -15.16 -50.58
C GLN A 586 6.38 -16.15 -51.75
N GLN A 587 5.49 -17.14 -51.67
CA GLN A 587 4.60 -17.57 -52.75
C GLN A 587 3.75 -18.76 -52.29
N GLY A 588 2.43 -18.62 -52.42
CA GLY A 588 1.51 -19.75 -52.46
C GLY A 588 1.50 -20.40 -53.84
N THR A 589 0.94 -21.60 -53.94
CA THR A 589 -0.12 -22.05 -54.88
C THR A 589 -0.19 -23.59 -54.84
N ILE A 590 -1.43 -24.10 -54.90
CA ILE A 590 -1.92 -25.49 -54.98
C ILE A 590 -2.19 -26.15 -53.64
#